data_AF-A0A139NSM0-F1
#
_entry.id   AF-A0A139NSM0-F1
#
_cell.length_a   1.000
_cell.length_b   1.000
_cell.length_c   1.000
_cell.angle_alpha   90.00
_cell.angle_beta   90.00
_cell.angle_gamma   90.00
#
_symmetry.space_group_name_H-M   'P 1'
#
loop_
_entity.id
_entity.type
_entity.pdbx_description
1 polymer ?
#
loop_
_entity_poly.entity_id
_entity_poly.type
_entity_poly.pdbx_seq_one_letter_code
_entity_poly.pdbx_strand_id
1 'polypeptide(L)' 'MKVFGKKSLLIFDLDGLLCNTEDVYLEGWKQGLDQIGLSIDRCQLSTLSGQSPRAIDAFFINKD' A
#
# COMPACT_ATOMS: atom_id res chain seq x y z
N MET A 1 -16.27 4.21 15.79
CA MET A 1 -16.26 2.84 16.33
C MET A 1 -17.08 2.80 17.61
N LYS A 2 -18.24 2.14 17.63
CA LYS A 2 -19.02 1.93 18.87
C LYS A 2 -18.68 0.53 19.41
N VAL A 3 -18.02 0.49 20.56
CA VAL A 3 -17.68 -0.77 21.24
C VAL A 3 -18.79 -1.08 22.24
N PHE A 4 -19.51 -2.18 22.05
CA PHE A 4 -20.51 -2.67 23.00
C PHE A 4 -19.86 -3.72 23.92
N GLY A 5 -19.87 -3.44 25.24
CA GLY A 5 -19.24 -4.26 26.29
C GLY A 5 -17.81 -3.84 26.64
N LYS A 6 -17.40 -4.07 27.91
CA LYS A 6 -16.02 -3.83 28.38
C LYS A 6 -15.06 -4.79 27.66
N LYS A 7 -14.43 -4.34 26.57
CA LYS A 7 -13.26 -5.00 25.98
C LYS A 7 -12.05 -4.73 26.88
N SER A 8 -11.32 -5.77 27.28
CA SER A 8 -10.11 -5.65 28.10
C SER A 8 -8.83 -5.47 27.29
N LEU A 9 -8.85 -5.78 25.98
CA LEU A 9 -7.72 -5.65 25.08
C LEU A 9 -8.19 -5.33 23.65
N LEU A 10 -7.46 -4.44 22.98
CA LEU A 10 -7.63 -4.08 21.58
C LEU A 10 -6.24 -4.09 20.92
N ILE A 11 -6.12 -4.72 19.76
CA ILE A 11 -4.92 -4.71 18.93
C ILE A 11 -5.31 -4.04 17.62
N PHE A 12 -4.51 -3.07 17.21
CA PHE A 12 -4.73 -2.30 16.00
C PHE A 12 -3.59 -2.56 15.03
N ASP A 13 -3.96 -2.75 13.78
CA ASP A 13 -3.00 -2.65 12.68
C ASP A 13 -2.54 -1.20 12.53
N LEU A 14 -1.30 -0.99 12.10
CA LEU A 14 -0.76 0.35 11.92
C LEU A 14 -1.18 0.91 10.55
N ASP A 15 -0.89 0.14 9.50
CA ASP A 15 -1.06 0.54 8.11
C ASP A 15 -2.54 0.53 7.73
N GLY A 16 -2.99 1.58 7.05
CA GLY A 16 -4.39 1.72 6.61
C GLY A 16 -5.42 1.91 7.74
N LEU A 17 -5.03 1.74 9.02
CA LEU A 17 -5.93 1.87 10.17
C LEU A 17 -5.54 3.04 11.09
N LEU A 18 -4.31 3.05 11.60
CA LEU A 18 -3.80 4.13 12.44
C LEU A 18 -3.06 5.18 11.62
N CYS A 19 -2.45 4.77 10.51
CA CYS A 19 -1.72 5.63 9.59
C CYS A 19 -2.26 5.45 8.17
N ASN A 20 -2.47 6.57 7.46
CA ASN A 20 -2.78 6.55 6.04
C ASN A 20 -1.50 6.29 5.24
N THR A 21 -1.05 5.03 5.27
CA THR A 21 0.15 4.60 4.54
C THR A 21 -0.12 4.38 3.05
N GLU A 22 -1.37 4.26 2.61
CA GLU A 22 -1.73 4.10 1.19
C GLU A 22 -1.25 5.28 0.34
N ASP A 23 -1.48 6.51 0.80
CA ASP A 23 -1.01 7.71 0.09
C ASP A 23 0.53 7.84 0.14
N VAL A 24 1.14 7.46 1.26
CA VAL A 24 2.61 7.49 1.42
C VAL A 24 3.28 6.49 0.47
N TYR A 25 2.77 5.26 0.39
CA TYR A 25 3.30 4.22 -0.49
C TYR A 25 3.10 4.61 -1.95
N LEU A 26 1.95 5.16 -2.32
CA LEU A 26 1.70 5.63 -3.68
C LEU A 26 2.70 6.72 -4.09
N GLU A 27 2.97 7.67 -3.22
CA GLU A 27 3.91 8.75 -3.50
C GLU A 27 5.36 8.23 -3.61
N GLY A 28 5.74 7.29 -2.75
CA GLY A 28 7.03 6.60 -2.85
C GLY A 28 7.20 5.85 -4.19
N TRP A 29 6.14 5.16 -4.65
CA TRP A 29 6.15 4.50 -5.95
C TRP A 29 6.36 5.49 -7.09
N LYS A 30 5.62 6.60 -7.12
CA LYS A 30 5.79 7.63 -8.15
C LYS A 30 7.23 8.15 -8.19
N GLN A 31 7.77 8.53 -7.04
CA GLN A 31 9.13 9.06 -6.96
C GLN A 31 10.19 8.06 -7.44
N GLY A 32 10.05 6.78 -7.07
CA GLY A 32 10.99 5.74 -7.51
C GLY A 32 10.88 5.43 -9.01
N LEU A 33 9.67 5.38 -9.54
CA LEU A 33 9.42 5.09 -10.96
C LEU A 33 9.81 6.25 -11.87
N ASP A 34 9.57 7.49 -11.44
CA ASP A 34 9.99 8.70 -12.16
C ASP A 34 11.52 8.76 -12.32
N GLN A 35 12.28 8.30 -11.31
CA GLN A 35 13.75 8.25 -11.37
C GLN A 35 14.29 7.31 -12.45
N ILE A 36 13.53 6.30 -12.84
CA ILE A 36 13.89 5.33 -13.88
C ILE A 36 13.11 5.56 -15.20
N GLY A 37 12.33 6.64 -15.29
CA GLY A 37 11.56 7.00 -16.48
C GLY A 37 10.36 6.09 -16.75
N LEU A 38 9.87 5.35 -15.76
CA LEU A 38 8.70 4.48 -15.90
C LEU A 38 7.45 5.22 -15.44
N SER A 39 6.41 5.27 -16.28
CA SER A 39 5.12 5.84 -15.89
C SER A 39 4.08 4.72 -15.72
N ILE A 40 3.53 4.60 -14.50
CA ILE A 40 2.44 3.67 -14.20
C ILE A 40 1.24 4.46 -13.68
N ASP A 41 0.06 4.11 -14.17
CA ASP A 41 -1.19 4.72 -13.75
C ASP A 41 -1.43 4.55 -12.23
N ARG A 42 -2.01 5.59 -11.62
CA ARG A 42 -2.30 5.63 -10.18
C ARG A 42 -3.17 4.47 -9.72
N CYS A 43 -4.20 4.11 -10.50
CA CYS A 43 -5.10 3.02 -10.13
C CYS A 43 -4.32 1.69 -10.09
N GLN A 44 -3.38 1.48 -11.01
CA GLN A 44 -2.53 0.29 -10.99
C GLN A 44 -1.57 0.27 -9.80
N LEU A 45 -0.94 1.40 -9.44
CA LEU A 45 -0.06 1.46 -8.28
C LEU A 45 -0.80 1.23 -6.96
N SER A 46 -2.05 1.70 -6.87
CA SER A 46 -2.86 1.52 -5.66
C SER A 46 -3.14 0.04 -5.35
N THR A 47 -3.13 -0.85 -6.35
CA THR A 47 -3.34 -2.29 -6.12
C THR A 47 -2.12 -3.00 -5.51
N LEU A 48 -0.96 -2.33 -5.49
CA LEU A 48 0.27 -2.86 -4.90
C LEU A 48 0.32 -2.65 -3.37
N SER A 49 -0.52 -1.76 -2.83
CA SER A 49 -0.57 -1.52 -1.38
C SER A 49 -0.97 -2.79 -0.63
N GLY A 50 -0.22 -3.14 0.41
CA GLY A 50 -0.44 -4.35 1.21
C GLY A 50 -0.11 -5.68 0.50
N GLN A 51 0.39 -5.65 -0.74
CA GLN A 51 0.82 -6.85 -1.45
C GLN A 51 2.17 -7.34 -0.94
N SER A 52 2.39 -8.67 -1.03
CA SER A 52 3.71 -9.24 -0.73
C SER A 52 4.74 -8.78 -1.78
N PRO A 53 6.03 -8.69 -1.42
CA PRO A 53 7.09 -8.35 -2.37
C PRO A 53 7.08 -9.23 -3.64
N ARG A 54 6.80 -10.54 -3.50
CA ARG A 54 6.69 -11.45 -4.64
C ARG A 54 5.58 -11.10 -5.62
N ALA A 55 4.44 -10.62 -5.12
CA ALA A 55 3.32 -10.20 -5.95
C ALA A 55 3.64 -8.90 -6.70
N ILE A 56 4.41 -8.01 -6.05
CA ILE A 56 4.91 -6.78 -6.66
C ILE A 56 5.93 -7.11 -7.76
N ASP A 57 6.89 -8.00 -7.50
CA ASP A 57 7.87 -8.44 -8.50
C ASP A 57 7.17 -9.01 -9.75
N ALA A 58 6.17 -9.87 -9.54
CA ALA A 58 5.40 -10.44 -10.64
C ALA A 58 4.63 -9.39 -11.45
N PHE A 59 4.17 -8.31 -10.81
CA PHE A 59 3.52 -7.21 -11.52
C PHE A 59 4.48 -6.48 -12.47
N PHE A 60 5.73 -6.25 -12.06
CA PHE A 60 6.72 -5.57 -12.91
C PHE A 60 7.30 -6.48 -13.99
N ILE A 61 7.58 -7.75 -13.69
CA ILE A 61 8.12 -8.72 -14.66
C ILE A 61 7.16 -8.97 -15.83
N ASN A 62 5.85 -9.04 -15.57
CA ASN A 62 4.86 -9.29 -16.62
C ASN A 62 4.47 -8.04 -17.42
N LYS A 63 5.10 -6.89 -17.16
CA LYS A 63 4.79 -5.61 -17.80
C LYS A 63 5.79 -5.23 -18.90
N ASP A 64 6.93 -5.91 -18.95
CA ASP A 64 7.93 -5.87 -20.02
C ASP A 64 7.60 -6.87 -21.14
#